data_AF-A0A850T0H5-F1
#
_entry.id   AF-A0A850T0H5-F1
#
_cell.length_a   1.000
_cell.length_b   1.000
_cell.length_c   1.000
_cell.angle_alpha   90.00
_cell.angle_beta   90.00
_cell.angle_gamma   90.00
#
_symmetry.space_group_name_H-M   'P 1'
#
loop_
_entity.id
_entity.type
_entity.pdbx_description
1 polymer ?
#
loop_
_entity_poly.entity_id
_entity_poly.type
_entity_poly.pdbx_seq_one_letter_code
_entity_poly.pdbx_strand_id
1 'polypeptide(L)'
;MTKDLSQTFPSTRLRRLRRAAWSRALVSETRLSPADFIWAIVIREGDNMREAVASMPGVERFSVDQAVGAAREAKSLGIPALALFPFTSA
;
A
#
# COMPACT_ATOMS: atom_id res chain seq x y z
N MET A 1 -6.35 0.52 -46.79
CA MET A 1 -5.18 1.35 -46.42
C MET A 1 -4.85 1.11 -44.96
N THR A 2 -4.48 -0.13 -44.63
CA THR A 2 -4.03 -0.54 -43.29
C THR A 2 -2.57 -0.12 -43.17
N LYS A 3 -2.33 1.01 -42.49
CA LYS A 3 -0.98 1.48 -42.23
C LYS A 3 -0.34 0.53 -41.22
N ASP A 4 0.67 -0.20 -41.66
CA ASP A 4 1.50 -0.99 -40.77
C ASP A 4 2.08 -0.07 -39.68
N LEU A 5 1.70 -0.33 -38.43
CA LEU A 5 2.13 0.42 -37.25
C LEU A 5 3.44 -0.14 -36.69
N SER A 6 4.28 -0.73 -37.55
CA SER A 6 5.58 -1.26 -37.14
C SER A 6 6.45 -0.13 -36.58
N GLN A 7 6.48 -0.04 -35.24
CA GLN A 7 7.25 0.93 -34.47
C GLN A 7 8.73 0.53 -34.55
N THR A 8 9.40 0.96 -35.61
CA THR A 8 10.80 0.62 -35.86
C THR A 8 11.74 1.68 -35.27
N PHE A 9 12.91 1.23 -34.84
CA PHE A 9 14.00 2.14 -34.56
C PHE A 9 14.58 2.67 -35.89
N PRO A 10 14.98 3.95 -36.02
CA PRO A 10 15.06 4.99 -34.99
C PRO A 10 13.85 5.92 -34.91
N SER A 11 12.81 5.69 -35.73
CA SER A 11 11.62 6.56 -35.81
C SER A 11 10.87 6.55 -34.48
N THR A 12 10.67 5.37 -33.91
CA THR A 12 10.19 5.16 -32.55
C THR A 12 11.35 4.94 -31.59
N ARG A 13 11.40 5.74 -30.53
CA ARG A 13 12.35 5.56 -29.43
C ARG A 13 11.64 5.71 -28.10
N LEU A 14 11.28 4.59 -27.47
CA LEU A 14 10.55 4.56 -26.20
C LEU A 14 11.33 5.24 -25.05
N ARG A 15 12.65 5.39 -25.18
CA ARG A 15 13.49 6.14 -24.24
C ARG A 15 13.18 7.64 -24.20
N ARG A 16 12.57 8.23 -25.25
CA ARG A 16 12.23 9.67 -25.29
C ARG A 16 11.33 10.07 -24.12
N LEU A 17 10.27 9.31 -23.87
CA LEU A 17 9.32 9.53 -22.77
C LEU A 17 9.91 9.22 -21.38
N ARG A 18 11.05 8.51 -21.33
CA ARG A 18 11.73 8.14 -20.08
C ARG A 18 12.83 9.10 -19.68
N ARG A 19 13.14 10.12 -20.49
CA ARG A 19 14.30 11.01 -20.30
C ARG A 19 14.19 11.89 -19.06
N ALA A 20 13.01 12.44 -18.78
CA ALA A 20 12.79 13.39 -17.69
C ALA A 20 11.69 12.89 -16.73
N ALA A 21 11.79 13.29 -15.46
CA ALA A 21 10.81 12.90 -14.43
C ALA A 21 9.39 13.34 -14.79
N TRP A 22 9.21 14.58 -15.26
CA TRP A 22 7.90 15.11 -15.67
C TRP A 22 7.29 14.30 -16.83
N SER A 23 8.12 13.87 -17.79
CA SER A 23 7.64 13.09 -18.94
C SER A 23 7.18 11.70 -18.50
N ARG A 24 7.87 11.07 -17.55
CA ARG A 24 7.45 9.80 -16.97
C ARG A 24 6.17 9.94 -16.16
N ALA A 25 6.02 11.04 -15.41
CA ALA A 25 4.81 11.32 -14.64
C ALA A 25 3.58 11.56 -15.54
N LEU A 26 3.77 12.16 -16.72
CA LEU A 26 2.71 12.40 -17.70
C LEU A 26 2.21 11.10 -18.34
N VAL A 27 3.09 10.13 -18.59
CA VAL A 27 2.74 8.86 -19.26
C VAL A 27 2.58 7.67 -18.32
N SER A 28 2.67 7.87 -17.00
CA SER A 28 2.49 6.79 -16.02
C SER A 28 1.06 6.25 -16.07
N GLU A 29 0.91 4.94 -16.28
CA GLU A 29 -0.39 4.27 -16.44
C GLU A 29 -1.05 3.99 -15.08
N THR A 30 -0.26 3.72 -14.05
CA THR A 30 -0.73 3.40 -12.71
C THR A 30 -0.29 4.47 -11.71
N ARG A 31 -1.16 4.72 -10.71
CA ARG A 31 -0.86 5.53 -9.53
C ARG A 31 -1.38 4.79 -8.32
N LEU A 32 -0.69 4.96 -7.20
CA LEU A 32 -1.08 4.43 -5.90
C LEU A 32 -1.27 5.59 -4.95
N SER A 33 -2.31 5.51 -4.13
CA SER A 33 -2.69 6.50 -3.14
C SER A 33 -3.01 5.80 -1.80
N PRO A 34 -3.05 6.53 -0.67
CA PRO A 34 -3.48 5.95 0.60
C PRO A 34 -4.85 5.26 0.55
N ALA A 35 -5.74 5.74 -0.33
CA ALA A 35 -7.07 5.19 -0.53
C ALA A 35 -7.07 3.76 -1.11
N ASP A 36 -5.96 3.30 -1.67
CA ASP A 36 -5.82 1.97 -2.25
C ASP A 36 -5.36 0.92 -1.22
N PHE A 37 -5.05 1.32 0.02
CA PHE A 37 -4.54 0.42 1.05
C PHE A 37 -5.62 -0.09 2.02
N ILE A 38 -5.38 -1.29 2.53
CA ILE A 38 -6.07 -1.85 3.70
C ILE A 38 -4.99 -2.22 4.71
N TRP A 39 -5.10 -1.74 5.95
CA TRP A 39 -4.13 -2.07 6.99
C TRP A 39 -4.61 -3.27 7.80
N ALA A 40 -3.91 -4.41 7.64
CA ALA A 40 -4.13 -5.61 8.43
C ALA A 40 -3.54 -5.46 9.84
N ILE A 41 -4.37 -5.65 10.87
CA ILE A 41 -3.93 -5.62 12.27
C ILE A 41 -4.35 -6.90 12.99
N VAL A 42 -3.51 -7.33 13.93
CA VAL A 42 -3.79 -8.51 14.76
C VAL A 42 -4.26 -8.06 16.13
N ILE A 43 -5.39 -8.60 16.59
CA ILE A 43 -6.02 -8.24 17.86
C ILE A 43 -5.84 -9.39 18.85
N ARG A 44 -5.40 -9.10 20.07
CA ARG A 44 -5.28 -10.05 21.18
C ARG A 44 -6.08 -9.58 22.39
N GLU A 45 -6.37 -10.50 23.31
CA GLU A 45 -6.98 -10.15 24.60
C GLU A 45 -6.00 -9.38 25.51
N GLY A 46 -6.56 -8.63 26.46
CA GLY A 46 -5.83 -7.80 27.41
C GLY A 46 -6.24 -6.33 27.32
N ASP A 47 -5.55 -5.49 28.09
CA ASP A 47 -5.79 -4.05 28.19
C ASP A 47 -4.46 -3.30 28.09
N ASN A 48 -4.41 -2.27 27.24
CA ASN A 48 -3.22 -1.46 26.98
C ASN A 48 -1.97 -2.30 26.61
N MET A 49 -2.15 -3.31 25.76
CA MET A 49 -1.09 -4.23 25.35
C MET A 49 -0.70 -4.06 23.89
N ARG A 50 0.62 -4.06 23.65
CA ARG A 50 1.25 -4.17 22.32
C ARG A 50 2.33 -5.24 22.40
N GLU A 51 2.25 -6.24 21.54
CA GLU A 51 3.17 -7.37 21.54
C GLU A 51 3.78 -7.53 20.15
N ALA A 52 5.12 -7.47 20.05
CA ALA A 52 5.80 -7.66 18.78
C ALA A 52 5.63 -9.09 18.25
N VAL A 53 5.37 -9.22 16.94
CA VAL A 53 5.37 -10.51 16.26
C VAL A 53 6.78 -10.80 15.77
N ALA A 54 7.49 -11.72 16.44
CA ALA A 54 8.92 -11.97 16.18
C ALA A 54 9.26 -12.31 14.71
N SER A 55 8.37 -13.02 14.01
CA SER A 55 8.55 -13.38 12.59
C SER A 55 8.22 -12.24 11.62
N MET A 56 7.62 -11.15 12.10
CA MET A 56 7.17 -10.01 11.28
C MET A 56 7.65 -8.70 11.93
N PRO A 57 8.93 -8.31 11.72
CA PRO A 57 9.46 -7.08 12.26
C PRO A 57 8.62 -5.85 11.88
N GLY A 58 8.26 -5.04 12.88
CA GLY A 58 7.38 -3.87 12.71
C GLY A 58 5.88 -4.17 12.79
N VAL A 59 5.47 -5.45 12.92
CA VAL A 59 4.09 -5.84 13.18
C VAL A 59 3.90 -6.16 14.66
N GLU A 60 2.83 -5.61 15.22
CA GLU A 60 2.44 -5.83 16.62
C GLU A 60 1.03 -6.41 16.69
N ARG A 61 0.77 -7.15 17.77
CA ARG A 61 -0.57 -7.52 18.20
C ARG A 61 -1.07 -6.47 19.18
N PHE A 62 -2.26 -5.95 18.94
CA PHE A 62 -2.89 -4.90 19.73
C PHE A 62 -3.95 -5.49 20.64
N SER A 63 -4.07 -5.01 21.88
CA SER A 63 -5.34 -5.12 22.60
C SER A 63 -6.41 -4.27 21.91
N VAL A 64 -7.69 -4.53 22.22
CA VAL A 64 -8.82 -3.85 21.55
C VAL A 64 -8.75 -2.32 21.71
N ASP A 65 -8.37 -1.82 22.89
CA ASP A 65 -8.19 -0.39 23.16
C ASP A 65 -7.08 0.22 22.29
N GLN A 66 -5.94 -0.48 22.13
CA GLN A 66 -4.83 -0.03 21.29
C GLN A 66 -5.18 -0.08 19.79
N ALA A 67 -6.00 -1.05 19.37
CA ALA A 67 -6.48 -1.15 18.00
C ALA A 67 -7.32 0.07 17.57
N VAL A 68 -8.04 0.71 18.50
CA VAL A 68 -8.73 1.99 18.25
C VAL A 68 -7.72 3.11 17.95
N GLY A 69 -6.57 3.11 18.63
CA GLY A 69 -5.45 4.01 18.33
C GLY A 69 -4.94 3.83 16.90
N ALA A 70 -4.67 2.58 16.51
CA ALA A 70 -4.27 2.23 15.14
C ALA A 70 -5.32 2.66 14.09
N ALA A 71 -6.62 2.52 14.40
CA ALA A 71 -7.68 2.98 13.50
C ALA A 71 -7.70 4.50 13.30
N ARG A 72 -7.41 5.28 14.35
CA ARG A 72 -7.29 6.75 14.23
C ARG A 72 -6.09 7.15 13.40
N GLU A 73 -4.96 6.44 13.56
CA GLU A 73 -3.76 6.63 12.74
C GLU A 73 -4.01 6.27 11.28
N ALA A 74 -4.65 5.13 11.00
CA ALA A 74 -5.03 4.73 9.65
C ALA A 74 -5.85 5.83 8.96
N LYS A 75 -6.84 6.38 9.67
CA LYS A 75 -7.67 7.48 9.17
C LYS A 75 -6.86 8.76 8.92
N SER A 76 -5.94 9.13 9.81
CA SER A 76 -5.12 10.34 9.62
C SER A 76 -4.16 10.21 8.44
N LEU A 77 -3.72 8.99 8.12
CA LEU A 77 -2.90 8.67 6.94
C LEU A 77 -3.71 8.55 5.64
N GLY A 78 -5.06 8.57 5.71
CA GLY A 78 -5.94 8.43 4.56
C GLY A 78 -6.20 6.98 4.13
N ILE A 79 -5.90 6.01 5.01
CA ILE A 79 -6.20 4.58 4.78
C ILE A 79 -7.68 4.34 5.11
N PRO A 80 -8.49 3.85 4.17
CA PRO A 80 -9.95 3.78 4.33
C PRO A 80 -10.43 2.59 5.16
N ALA A 81 -9.63 1.53 5.30
CA ALA A 81 -10.09 0.28 5.89
C ALA A 81 -9.00 -0.43 6.71
N LEU A 82 -9.48 -1.14 7.74
CA LEU A 82 -8.70 -2.09 8.52
C LEU A 82 -9.21 -3.52 8.27
N ALA A 83 -8.28 -4.46 8.16
CA ALA A 83 -8.59 -5.90 8.20
C ALA A 83 -8.20 -6.45 9.57
N LEU A 84 -9.17 -6.97 10.32
CA LEU A 84 -8.99 -7.40 11.71
C LEU A 84 -8.77 -8.92 11.77
N PHE A 85 -7.68 -9.34 12.42
CA PHE A 85 -7.35 -10.74 12.61
C PHE A 85 -7.24 -11.07 14.10
N PRO A 86 -8.10 -11.93 14.67
CA PRO A 86 -8.01 -12.31 16.07
C PRO A 86 -6.84 -13.27 16.33
N PHE A 87 -6.13 -13.04 17.43
CA PHE A 87 -5.18 -13.95 18.04
C PHE A 87 -5.83 -14.54 19.29
N THR A 88 -6.46 -15.70 19.13
CA THR A 88 -7.07 -16.46 20.22
C THR A 88 -6.03 -17.43 20.77
N SER A 89 -5.74 -17.38 22.07
CA SER A 89 -4.97 -18.43 22.73
C SER A 89 -5.82 -19.69 22.79
N ALA A 90 -5.23 -20.84 22.43
CA ALA A 90 -5.85 -22.14 22.61
C ALA A 90 -6.10 -22.46 24.10
#